data_AF-A0A2N0MFF3-F1
#
_entry.id   AF-A0A2N0MFF3-F1
#
_cell.length_a   1.000
_cell.length_b   1.000
_cell.length_c   1.000
_cell.angle_alpha   90.00
_cell.angle_beta   90.00
_cell.angle_gamma   90.00
#
_symmetry.space_group_name_H-M   'P 1'
#
loop_
_entity.id
_entity.type
_entity.pdbx_description
1 polymer ?
#
loop_
_entity_poly.entity_id
_entity_poly.type
_entity_poly.pdbx_seq_one_letter_code
_entity_poly.pdbx_strand_id
1 'polypeptide(L)'
;MPESNGSKDRYGLPISTSSTAAADNLVEGVDLLLEQNFGPEQSFQQAVEADEGFALAFAGLVYVYMAGGKVAEARKAAQQAQSLAAGTTRREQQQIEALALWANGKGPESLAVIQQHIAEFPRDMLMVRVAQRLYIMGCSSVGAGVDNYPEALFALMKGVAPEYGDDWAFQGQYAFAHHENGLLDEALKLAERSLAQRPTNAVAAHSIAHVYFERGDASGGAGFLAKWLPGFDDRATYHVHLSWHLALFELAMGHYQRSLELYDSNIRPSVVAKSPLSLTDSASLLWRLQMYGGAAPAEVMGELCAQAAPAAEKPGPAFRDSHAALAFAVAGDDQSLGSMMDGLRAAAGNGDKLAVEVMLPLVQGISAFVHEDYGEAVRLMEPLFGQDARYDQLCRVGGSHAQREVFEDTLMEAYLRAGQFDKSEGLLNNRLKRRESPRDMFWLARAQEAEGDRGAAESSIRQARDGWRDADSSSQETAALTGLAERVS
;
A
#
# COMPACT_ATOMS: atom_id res chain seq x y z
N MET A 1 -12.87 -38.66 25.37
CA MET A 1 -12.66 -37.51 26.27
C MET A 1 -13.92 -36.66 26.20
N PRO A 2 -14.43 -36.13 27.32
CA PRO A 2 -15.59 -35.25 27.24
C PRO A 2 -15.19 -34.00 26.44
N GLU A 3 -16.03 -33.59 25.49
CA GLU A 3 -15.90 -32.28 24.85
C GLU A 3 -15.87 -31.23 25.97
N SER A 4 -14.72 -30.59 26.18
CA SER A 4 -14.69 -29.45 27.10
C SER A 4 -15.55 -28.35 26.49
N ASN A 5 -16.43 -27.76 27.30
CA ASN A 5 -17.12 -26.49 27.04
C ASN A 5 -16.08 -25.34 26.97
N GLY A 6 -15.08 -25.46 26.11
CA GLY A 6 -14.07 -24.44 25.87
C GLY A 6 -14.67 -23.27 25.10
N SER A 7 -14.22 -22.06 25.43
CA SER A 7 -14.52 -20.87 24.64
C SER A 7 -14.10 -21.08 23.18
N LYS A 8 -14.80 -20.42 22.26
CA LYS A 8 -14.53 -20.47 20.81
C LYS A 8 -14.41 -19.06 20.26
N ASP A 9 -13.65 -18.90 19.19
CA ASP A 9 -13.64 -17.66 18.42
C ASP A 9 -14.88 -17.55 17.50
N ARG A 10 -14.99 -16.44 16.76
CA ARG A 10 -16.09 -16.18 15.81
C ARG A 10 -16.21 -17.21 14.68
N TYR A 11 -15.15 -17.96 14.39
CA TYR A 11 -15.11 -19.00 13.37
C TYR A 11 -15.41 -20.40 13.95
N GLY A 12 -15.72 -20.47 15.25
CA GLY A 12 -16.02 -21.71 15.96
C GLY A 12 -14.79 -22.51 16.35
N LEU A 13 -13.59 -21.92 16.27
CA LEU A 13 -12.33 -22.58 16.59
C LEU A 13 -12.05 -22.47 18.11
N PRO A 14 -11.67 -23.56 18.80
CA PRO A 14 -11.48 -23.54 20.27
C PRO A 14 -10.34 -22.61 20.73
N ILE A 15 -10.51 -21.83 21.79
CA ILE A 15 -9.43 -20.98 22.35
C ILE A 15 -9.07 -21.44 23.77
N SER A 16 -7.78 -21.34 24.12
CA SER A 16 -7.22 -21.89 25.37
C SER A 16 -7.43 -21.02 26.61
N THR A 17 -8.59 -20.36 26.74
CA THR A 17 -8.95 -19.59 27.95
C THR A 17 -10.29 -20.07 28.53
N SER A 18 -10.40 -20.05 29.86
CA SER A 18 -11.66 -20.21 30.59
C SER A 18 -12.27 -18.87 31.02
N SER A 19 -11.55 -17.76 30.82
CA SER A 19 -12.02 -16.41 31.12
C SER A 19 -12.89 -15.91 29.97
N THR A 20 -14.19 -15.74 30.22
CA THR A 20 -15.12 -15.17 29.23
C THR A 20 -14.69 -13.77 28.83
N ALA A 21 -14.22 -12.96 29.78
CA ALA A 21 -13.72 -11.61 29.49
C ALA A 21 -12.48 -11.63 28.56
N ALA A 22 -11.55 -12.57 28.76
CA ALA A 22 -10.40 -12.69 27.87
C ALA A 22 -10.79 -13.16 26.47
N ALA A 23 -11.74 -14.11 26.38
CA ALA A 23 -12.30 -14.59 25.12
C ALA A 23 -12.99 -13.47 24.33
N ASP A 24 -13.87 -12.69 24.98
CA ASP A 24 -14.63 -11.61 24.34
C ASP A 24 -13.69 -10.51 23.83
N ASN A 25 -12.70 -10.11 24.63
CA ASN A 25 -11.71 -9.11 24.24
C ASN A 25 -10.80 -9.60 23.09
N LEU A 26 -10.47 -10.90 23.03
CA LEU A 26 -9.75 -11.46 21.89
C LEU A 26 -10.59 -11.37 20.62
N VAL A 27 -11.87 -11.77 20.67
CA VAL A 27 -12.77 -11.74 19.51
C VAL A 27 -12.94 -10.32 19.01
N GLU A 28 -13.18 -9.36 19.90
CA GLU A 28 -13.26 -7.94 19.55
C GLU A 28 -11.95 -7.43 18.93
N GLY A 29 -10.81 -7.76 19.55
CA GLY A 29 -9.50 -7.38 19.01
C GLY A 29 -9.23 -7.93 17.62
N VAL A 30 -9.64 -9.18 17.34
CA VAL A 30 -9.52 -9.79 16.02
C VAL A 30 -10.47 -9.12 15.02
N ASP A 31 -11.72 -8.84 15.38
CA ASP A 31 -12.68 -8.18 14.48
C ASP A 31 -12.21 -6.77 14.10
N LEU A 32 -11.81 -5.95 15.08
CA LEU A 32 -11.25 -4.62 14.85
C LEU A 32 -9.99 -4.68 13.99
N LEU A 33 -9.13 -5.69 14.20
CA LEU A 33 -7.93 -5.91 13.40
C LEU A 33 -8.27 -6.26 11.95
N LEU A 34 -9.25 -7.13 11.73
CA LEU A 34 -9.68 -7.56 10.40
C LEU A 34 -10.36 -6.43 9.62
N GLU A 35 -11.05 -5.51 10.30
CA GLU A 35 -11.59 -4.28 9.72
C GLU A 35 -10.54 -3.20 9.46
N GLN A 36 -9.36 -3.33 10.06
CA GLN A 36 -8.33 -2.28 10.16
C GLN A 36 -8.85 -1.02 10.87
N ASN A 37 -9.67 -1.23 11.89
CA ASN A 37 -10.24 -0.19 12.73
C ASN A 37 -9.33 0.16 13.93
N PHE A 38 -9.66 1.22 14.67
CA PHE A 38 -8.99 1.59 15.91
C PHE A 38 -9.35 0.64 17.06
N GLY A 39 -8.45 0.45 18.02
CA GLY A 39 -8.71 -0.34 19.24
C GLY A 39 -8.22 -1.80 19.34
N PRO A 40 -7.67 -2.47 18.30
CA PRO A 40 -7.15 -3.84 18.46
C PRO A 40 -6.10 -3.98 19.57
N GLU A 41 -5.15 -3.03 19.66
CA GLU A 41 -4.10 -3.03 20.68
C GLU A 41 -4.68 -3.08 22.10
N GLN A 42 -5.65 -2.19 22.36
CA GLN A 42 -6.32 -2.09 23.65
C GLN A 42 -7.11 -3.36 23.98
N SER A 43 -7.82 -3.92 23.00
CA SER A 43 -8.61 -5.14 23.19
C SER A 43 -7.71 -6.33 23.53
N PHE A 44 -6.59 -6.51 22.83
CA PHE A 44 -5.64 -7.57 23.17
C PHE A 44 -4.95 -7.34 24.52
N GLN A 45 -4.65 -6.09 24.91
CA GLN A 45 -4.14 -5.78 26.25
C GLN A 45 -5.15 -6.17 27.33
N GLN A 46 -6.43 -5.83 27.15
CA GLN A 46 -7.50 -6.21 28.07
C GLN A 46 -7.71 -7.73 28.15
N ALA A 47 -7.51 -8.44 27.04
CA ALA A 47 -7.53 -9.90 27.04
C ALA A 47 -6.40 -10.50 27.87
N VAL A 48 -5.18 -9.94 27.78
CA VAL A 48 -4.03 -10.33 28.61
C VAL A 48 -4.27 -10.00 30.09
N GLU A 49 -4.83 -8.83 30.40
CA GLU A 49 -5.15 -8.44 31.78
C GLU A 49 -6.21 -9.35 32.41
N ALA A 50 -7.17 -9.84 31.61
CA ALA A 50 -8.22 -10.74 32.06
C ALA A 50 -7.76 -12.21 32.21
N ASP A 51 -6.67 -12.60 31.54
CA ASP A 51 -6.03 -13.92 31.65
C ASP A 51 -4.56 -13.83 31.20
N GLU A 52 -3.65 -13.67 32.16
CA GLU A 52 -2.20 -13.55 31.90
C GLU A 52 -1.60 -14.80 31.24
N GLY A 53 -2.30 -15.95 31.33
CA GLY A 53 -1.91 -17.21 30.69
C GLY A 53 -2.37 -17.33 29.24
N PHE A 54 -3.12 -16.35 28.71
CA PHE A 54 -3.74 -16.46 27.40
C PHE A 54 -2.78 -16.10 26.25
N ALA A 55 -2.00 -17.08 25.82
CA ALA A 55 -0.98 -16.94 24.77
C ALA A 55 -1.50 -16.31 23.47
N LEU A 56 -2.75 -16.58 23.09
CA LEU A 56 -3.34 -16.08 21.85
C LEU A 56 -3.58 -14.56 21.87
N ALA A 57 -3.82 -13.96 23.04
CA ALA A 57 -3.91 -12.51 23.17
C ALA A 57 -2.54 -11.84 22.91
N PHE A 58 -1.45 -12.44 23.39
CA PHE A 58 -0.10 -12.00 23.04
C PHE A 58 0.19 -12.15 21.54
N ALA A 59 -0.28 -13.22 20.89
CA ALA A 59 -0.17 -13.38 19.45
C ALA A 59 -0.90 -12.26 18.67
N GLY A 60 -2.09 -11.85 19.12
CA GLY A 60 -2.77 -10.65 18.60
C GLY A 60 -1.93 -9.37 18.73
N LEU A 61 -1.29 -9.17 19.89
CA LEU A 61 -0.36 -8.05 20.11
C LEU A 61 0.84 -8.10 19.16
N VAL A 62 1.39 -9.28 18.86
CA VAL A 62 2.49 -9.40 17.88
C VAL A 62 2.07 -8.82 16.53
N TYR A 63 0.88 -9.17 16.02
CA TYR A 63 0.39 -8.62 14.76
C TYR A 63 0.27 -7.09 14.83
N VAL A 64 -0.39 -6.56 15.87
CA VAL A 64 -0.67 -5.13 15.96
C VAL A 64 0.62 -4.32 16.05
N TYR A 65 1.59 -4.79 16.84
CA TYR A 65 2.90 -4.16 16.95
C TYR A 65 3.70 -4.24 15.65
N MET A 66 3.69 -5.38 14.95
CA MET A 66 4.33 -5.49 13.63
C MET A 66 3.68 -4.58 12.60
N ALA A 67 2.35 -4.53 12.56
CA ALA A 67 1.60 -3.67 11.64
C ALA A 67 1.86 -2.17 11.91
N GLY A 68 2.04 -1.80 13.17
CA GLY A 68 2.38 -0.44 13.61
C GLY A 68 3.88 -0.11 13.63
N GLY A 69 4.76 -1.01 13.20
CA GLY A 69 6.22 -0.78 13.19
C GLY A 69 6.91 -0.83 14.56
N LYS A 70 6.21 -1.25 15.62
CA LYS A 70 6.70 -1.41 17.00
C LYS A 70 7.44 -2.76 17.17
N VAL A 71 8.54 -2.95 16.44
CA VAL A 71 9.23 -4.26 16.32
C VAL A 71 9.76 -4.78 17.66
N ALA A 72 10.22 -3.90 18.55
CA ALA A 72 10.74 -4.32 19.85
C ALA A 72 9.64 -4.87 20.76
N GLU A 73 8.48 -4.22 20.76
CA GLU A 73 7.26 -4.62 21.45
C GLU A 73 6.71 -5.93 20.87
N ALA A 74 6.71 -6.08 19.54
CA ALA A 74 6.32 -7.32 18.86
C ALA A 74 7.18 -8.50 19.32
N ARG A 75 8.51 -8.33 19.41
CA ARG A 75 9.42 -9.39 19.89
C ARG A 75 9.17 -9.75 21.35
N LYS A 76 8.90 -8.75 22.21
CA LYS A 76 8.55 -9.00 23.62
C LYS A 76 7.25 -9.78 23.72
N ALA A 77 6.21 -9.39 22.98
CA ALA A 77 4.93 -10.11 22.96
C ALA A 77 5.09 -11.54 22.42
N ALA A 78 5.90 -11.74 21.38
CA ALA A 78 6.20 -13.07 20.85
C ALA A 78 6.90 -13.97 21.89
N GLN A 79 7.85 -13.43 22.65
CA GLN A 79 8.51 -14.16 23.74
C GLN A 79 7.53 -14.57 24.85
N GLN A 80 6.57 -13.72 25.20
CA GLN A 80 5.51 -14.07 26.16
C GLN A 80 4.58 -15.14 25.60
N ALA A 81 4.15 -15.04 24.34
CA ALA A 81 3.33 -16.07 23.71
C ALA A 81 4.05 -17.43 23.68
N GLN A 82 5.35 -17.44 23.35
CA GLN A 82 6.18 -18.64 23.33
C GLN A 82 6.37 -19.28 24.72
N SER A 83 6.50 -18.48 25.78
CA SER A 83 6.65 -19.02 27.15
C SER A 83 5.39 -19.73 27.65
N LEU A 84 4.22 -19.36 27.10
CA LEU A 84 2.91 -19.93 27.43
C LEU A 84 2.49 -21.08 26.49
N ALA A 85 3.22 -21.33 25.40
CA ALA A 85 2.82 -22.24 24.33
C ALA A 85 2.58 -23.69 24.77
N ALA A 86 3.26 -24.17 25.83
CA ALA A 86 3.12 -25.54 26.32
C ALA A 86 1.69 -25.88 26.79
N GLY A 87 0.90 -24.89 27.20
CA GLY A 87 -0.49 -25.05 27.64
C GLY A 87 -1.54 -24.88 26.53
N THR A 88 -1.11 -24.65 25.28
CA THR A 88 -1.99 -24.25 24.17
C THR A 88 -2.29 -25.40 23.21
N THR A 89 -3.30 -25.22 22.37
CA THR A 89 -3.70 -26.18 21.33
C THR A 89 -2.70 -26.21 20.17
N ARG A 90 -2.76 -27.25 19.33
CA ARG A 90 -1.96 -27.32 18.09
C ARG A 90 -2.14 -26.08 17.21
N ARG A 91 -3.37 -25.58 17.06
CA ARG A 91 -3.68 -24.37 16.28
C ARG A 91 -2.92 -23.17 16.83
N GLU A 92 -3.04 -22.92 18.12
CA GLU A 92 -2.39 -21.78 18.78
C GLU A 92 -0.87 -21.89 18.74
N GLN A 93 -0.30 -23.09 18.89
CA GLN A 93 1.15 -23.31 18.75
C GLN A 93 1.67 -22.89 17.38
N GLN A 94 0.95 -23.23 16.29
CA GLN A 94 1.32 -22.81 14.93
C GLN A 94 1.19 -21.29 14.75
N GLN A 95 0.15 -20.66 15.29
CA GLN A 95 0.00 -19.20 15.24
C GLN A 95 1.16 -18.49 15.96
N ILE A 96 1.51 -18.97 17.16
CA ILE A 96 2.62 -18.44 17.97
C ILE A 96 3.95 -18.57 17.22
N GLU A 97 4.21 -19.74 16.63
CA GLU A 97 5.41 -19.99 15.83
C GLU A 97 5.50 -19.05 14.63
N ALA A 98 4.44 -18.95 13.83
CA ALA A 98 4.39 -18.09 12.65
C ALA A 98 4.64 -16.61 13.01
N LEU A 99 3.95 -16.10 14.03
CA LEU A 99 4.08 -14.71 14.47
C LEU A 99 5.45 -14.42 15.11
N ALA A 100 6.02 -15.37 15.84
CA ALA A 100 7.37 -15.24 16.38
C ALA A 100 8.44 -15.20 15.26
N LEU A 101 8.29 -16.01 14.21
CA LEU A 101 9.15 -15.93 13.02
C LEU A 101 9.06 -14.54 12.37
N TRP A 102 7.84 -14.03 12.17
CA TRP A 102 7.63 -12.72 11.58
C TRP A 102 8.23 -11.58 12.42
N ALA A 103 8.01 -11.58 13.75
CA ALA A 103 8.59 -10.59 14.67
C ALA A 103 10.13 -10.58 14.68
N ASN A 104 10.75 -11.70 14.30
CA ASN A 104 12.20 -11.83 14.16
C ASN A 104 12.71 -11.59 12.73
N GLY A 105 11.85 -11.12 11.83
CA GLY A 105 12.21 -10.78 10.45
C GLY A 105 12.49 -12.00 9.57
N LYS A 106 11.77 -13.10 9.82
CA LYS A 106 11.80 -14.34 9.05
C LYS A 106 10.45 -14.55 8.35
N GLY A 107 10.10 -13.61 7.48
CA GLY A 107 8.82 -13.57 6.79
C GLY A 107 8.57 -14.78 5.88
N PRO A 108 9.52 -15.23 5.04
CA PRO A 108 9.35 -16.43 4.23
C PRO A 108 9.12 -17.70 5.06
N GLU A 109 9.85 -17.86 6.17
CA GLU A 109 9.66 -18.98 7.09
C GLU A 109 8.31 -18.89 7.81
N SER A 110 7.90 -17.68 8.23
CA SER A 110 6.57 -17.42 8.80
C SER A 110 5.47 -17.84 7.82
N LEU A 111 5.58 -17.44 6.54
CA LEU A 111 4.62 -17.79 5.50
C LEU A 111 4.54 -19.31 5.29
N ALA A 112 5.66 -20.02 5.32
CA ALA A 112 5.68 -21.47 5.21
C ALA A 112 4.92 -22.16 6.36
N VAL A 113 5.06 -21.66 7.60
CA VAL A 113 4.27 -22.14 8.75
C VAL A 113 2.80 -21.80 8.57
N ILE A 114 2.48 -20.59 8.09
CA ILE A 114 1.09 -20.17 7.84
C ILE A 114 0.41 -21.03 6.77
N GLN A 115 1.12 -21.43 5.72
CA GLN A 115 0.59 -22.33 4.69
C GLN A 115 0.25 -23.71 5.26
N GLN A 116 1.10 -24.25 6.14
CA GLN A 116 0.80 -25.50 6.85
C GLN A 116 -0.41 -25.32 7.78
N HIS A 117 -0.45 -24.21 8.52
CA HIS A 117 -1.56 -23.86 9.41
C HIS A 117 -2.89 -23.79 8.68
N ILE A 118 -2.95 -23.06 7.57
CA ILE A 118 -4.18 -22.86 6.78
C ILE A 118 -4.64 -24.19 6.14
N ALA A 119 -3.73 -25.11 5.83
CA ALA A 119 -4.11 -26.45 5.37
C ALA A 119 -4.80 -27.28 6.47
N GLU A 120 -4.45 -27.08 7.74
CA GLU A 120 -5.07 -27.75 8.90
C GLU A 120 -6.32 -27.01 9.43
N PHE A 121 -6.29 -25.67 9.42
CA PHE A 121 -7.27 -24.76 10.02
C PHE A 121 -7.67 -23.66 9.02
N PRO A 122 -8.34 -23.99 7.91
CA PRO A 122 -8.55 -23.05 6.81
C PRO A 122 -9.48 -21.88 7.13
N ARG A 123 -10.21 -21.95 8.26
CA ARG A 123 -11.08 -20.87 8.75
C ARG A 123 -10.39 -19.90 9.71
N ASP A 124 -9.11 -20.10 10.01
CA ASP A 124 -8.35 -19.23 10.89
C ASP A 124 -7.97 -17.91 10.19
N MET A 125 -8.88 -16.95 10.28
CA MET A 125 -8.76 -15.70 9.55
C MET A 125 -7.59 -14.81 10.00
N LEU A 126 -7.13 -14.96 11.25
CA LEU A 126 -5.95 -14.21 11.69
C LEU A 126 -4.72 -14.62 10.89
N MET A 127 -4.54 -15.91 10.64
CA MET A 127 -3.42 -16.41 9.83
C MET A 127 -3.55 -16.06 8.35
N VAL A 128 -4.77 -16.08 7.79
CA VAL A 128 -5.02 -15.55 6.44
C VAL A 128 -4.62 -14.08 6.36
N ARG A 129 -4.96 -13.27 7.37
CA ARG A 129 -4.61 -11.85 7.43
C ARG A 129 -3.10 -11.63 7.56
N VAL A 130 -2.39 -12.43 8.35
CA VAL A 130 -0.92 -12.36 8.47
C VAL A 130 -0.27 -12.71 7.12
N ALA A 131 -0.75 -13.76 6.43
CA ALA A 131 -0.27 -14.11 5.09
C ALA A 131 -0.44 -12.94 4.11
N GLN A 132 -1.63 -12.33 4.06
CA GLN A 132 -1.87 -11.16 3.23
C GLN A 132 -0.89 -10.02 3.55
N ARG A 133 -0.64 -9.75 4.83
CA ARG A 133 0.32 -8.72 5.25
C ARG A 133 1.74 -9.02 4.80
N LEU A 134 2.20 -10.27 4.90
CA LEU A 134 3.51 -10.70 4.41
C LEU A 134 3.63 -10.50 2.89
N TYR A 135 2.61 -10.88 2.12
CA TYR A 135 2.59 -10.67 0.67
C TYR A 135 2.69 -9.19 0.29
N ILE A 136 1.92 -8.31 0.95
CA ILE A 136 1.96 -6.85 0.71
C ILE A 136 3.33 -6.24 1.07
N MET A 137 4.12 -6.86 1.95
CA MET A 137 5.49 -6.44 2.29
C MET A 137 6.55 -6.88 1.26
N GLY A 138 6.12 -7.49 0.16
CA GLY A 138 6.95 -7.80 -1.01
C GLY A 138 8.04 -8.86 -0.75
N CYS A 139 9.08 -8.81 -1.56
CA CYS A 139 10.19 -9.76 -1.58
C CYS A 139 11.30 -9.42 -0.57
N SER A 140 10.93 -8.95 0.62
CA SER A 140 11.89 -8.62 1.70
C SER A 140 11.98 -9.75 2.73
N SER A 141 13.03 -9.74 3.56
CA SER A 141 13.20 -10.72 4.65
C SER A 141 12.06 -10.67 5.68
N VAL A 142 11.41 -9.52 5.84
CA VAL A 142 10.25 -9.33 6.71
C VAL A 142 8.91 -9.58 6.00
N GLY A 143 8.92 -9.73 4.67
CA GLY A 143 7.75 -10.00 3.82
C GLY A 143 7.70 -11.44 3.34
N ALA A 144 6.89 -11.71 2.32
CA ALA A 144 6.65 -13.05 1.80
C ALA A 144 7.87 -13.66 1.07
N GLY A 145 8.78 -12.83 0.54
CA GLY A 145 9.87 -13.33 -0.30
C GLY A 145 9.40 -13.87 -1.66
N VAL A 146 8.26 -13.37 -2.14
CA VAL A 146 7.64 -13.79 -3.41
C VAL A 146 7.68 -12.64 -4.39
N ASP A 147 8.14 -12.92 -5.61
CA ASP A 147 8.31 -11.89 -6.63
C ASP A 147 6.95 -11.38 -7.17
N ASN A 148 6.04 -12.29 -7.53
CA ASN A 148 4.68 -11.99 -7.97
C ASN A 148 3.67 -12.20 -6.83
N TYR A 149 3.71 -11.33 -5.82
CA TYR A 149 2.80 -11.46 -4.68
C TYR A 149 1.31 -11.41 -5.07
N PRO A 150 0.84 -10.61 -6.05
CA PRO A 150 -0.59 -10.55 -6.40
C PRO A 150 -1.16 -11.90 -6.80
N GLU A 151 -0.46 -12.63 -7.67
CA GLU A 151 -0.89 -13.97 -8.13
C GLU A 151 -0.84 -14.98 -6.99
N ALA A 152 0.22 -14.96 -6.18
CA ALA A 152 0.38 -15.87 -5.04
C ALA A 152 -0.69 -15.65 -3.95
N LEU A 153 -0.99 -14.38 -3.63
CA LEU A 153 -2.07 -14.01 -2.72
C LEU A 153 -3.42 -14.45 -3.25
N PHE A 154 -3.71 -14.22 -4.54
CA PHE A 154 -4.96 -14.66 -5.15
C PHE A 154 -5.12 -16.19 -5.10
N ALA A 155 -4.07 -16.94 -5.37
CA ALA A 155 -4.07 -18.40 -5.25
C ALA A 155 -4.38 -18.86 -3.82
N LEU A 156 -3.76 -18.24 -2.79
CA LEU A 156 -4.04 -18.55 -1.39
C LEU A 156 -5.50 -18.26 -1.02
N MET A 157 -5.98 -17.06 -1.35
CA MET A 157 -7.35 -16.64 -1.02
C MET A 157 -8.39 -17.52 -1.72
N LYS A 158 -8.16 -17.86 -2.99
CA LYS A 158 -9.02 -18.78 -3.74
C LYS A 158 -9.04 -20.18 -3.12
N GLY A 159 -7.90 -20.65 -2.60
CA GLY A 159 -7.79 -21.96 -1.97
C GLY A 159 -8.64 -22.10 -0.70
N VAL A 160 -8.74 -21.04 0.10
CA VAL A 160 -9.54 -21.05 1.35
C VAL A 160 -10.99 -20.60 1.17
N ALA A 161 -11.33 -19.97 0.05
CA ALA A 161 -12.66 -19.42 -0.22
C ALA A 161 -13.85 -20.36 0.08
N PRO A 162 -13.79 -21.68 -0.21
CA PRO A 162 -14.89 -22.60 0.09
C PRO A 162 -15.29 -22.67 1.58
N GLU A 163 -14.38 -22.28 2.49
CA GLU A 163 -14.56 -22.41 3.94
C GLU A 163 -15.19 -21.18 4.60
N TYR A 164 -15.32 -20.07 3.87
CA TYR A 164 -15.73 -18.78 4.42
C TYR A 164 -17.17 -18.36 4.08
N GLY A 165 -17.77 -18.92 3.03
CA GLY A 165 -19.10 -18.52 2.59
C GLY A 165 -19.19 -17.01 2.36
N ASP A 166 -20.13 -16.35 3.05
CA ASP A 166 -20.35 -14.90 2.95
C ASP A 166 -19.66 -14.09 4.07
N ASP A 167 -18.66 -14.62 4.78
CA ASP A 167 -17.99 -13.86 5.86
C ASP A 167 -17.43 -12.50 5.38
N TRP A 168 -17.79 -11.44 6.09
CA TRP A 168 -17.46 -10.06 5.71
C TRP A 168 -15.94 -9.82 5.66
N ALA A 169 -15.18 -10.40 6.59
CA ALA A 169 -13.73 -10.16 6.66
C ALA A 169 -13.06 -10.84 5.47
N PHE A 170 -13.52 -12.04 5.12
CA PHE A 170 -13.02 -12.78 3.97
C PHE A 170 -13.32 -12.07 2.67
N GLN A 171 -14.56 -11.64 2.47
CA GLN A 171 -14.98 -10.93 1.27
C GLN A 171 -14.15 -9.65 1.05
N GLY A 172 -13.86 -8.89 2.11
CA GLY A 172 -13.01 -7.70 2.03
C GLY A 172 -11.57 -8.03 1.59
N GLN A 173 -10.92 -9.01 2.22
CA GLN A 173 -9.57 -9.42 1.83
C GLN A 173 -9.53 -10.07 0.43
N TYR A 174 -10.59 -10.81 0.07
CA TYR A 174 -10.66 -11.47 -1.22
C TYR A 174 -10.90 -10.48 -2.35
N ALA A 175 -11.68 -9.42 -2.11
CA ALA A 175 -11.80 -8.29 -3.02
C ALA A 175 -10.43 -7.67 -3.32
N PHE A 176 -9.56 -7.55 -2.30
CA PHE A 176 -8.19 -7.06 -2.50
C PHE A 176 -7.40 -7.93 -3.47
N ALA A 177 -7.40 -9.25 -3.25
CA ALA A 177 -6.70 -10.17 -4.14
C ALA A 177 -7.25 -10.14 -5.58
N HIS A 178 -8.53 -9.86 -5.77
CA HIS A 178 -9.12 -9.72 -7.11
C HIS A 178 -8.66 -8.45 -7.83
N HIS A 179 -8.72 -7.28 -7.18
CA HIS A 179 -8.36 -6.04 -7.87
C HIS A 179 -6.87 -5.97 -8.20
N GLU A 180 -5.98 -6.50 -7.35
CA GLU A 180 -4.54 -6.60 -7.67
C GLU A 180 -4.26 -7.53 -8.87
N ASN A 181 -5.23 -8.35 -9.29
CA ASN A 181 -5.15 -9.20 -10.48
C ASN A 181 -6.03 -8.69 -11.64
N GLY A 182 -6.55 -7.46 -11.56
CA GLY A 182 -7.39 -6.84 -12.59
C GLY A 182 -8.82 -7.39 -12.69
N LEU A 183 -9.27 -8.20 -11.71
CA LEU A 183 -10.63 -8.77 -11.66
C LEU A 183 -11.60 -7.78 -11.00
N LEU A 184 -11.72 -6.58 -11.58
CA LEU A 184 -12.33 -5.41 -10.93
C LEU A 184 -13.82 -5.58 -10.61
N ASP A 185 -14.60 -6.21 -11.51
CA ASP A 185 -16.04 -6.38 -11.31
C ASP A 185 -16.36 -7.31 -10.12
N GLU A 186 -15.62 -8.41 -10.00
CA GLU A 186 -15.77 -9.34 -8.88
C GLU A 186 -15.22 -8.76 -7.58
N ALA A 187 -14.12 -7.99 -7.65
CA ALA A 187 -13.61 -7.24 -6.51
C ALA A 187 -14.67 -6.30 -5.93
N LEU A 188 -15.36 -5.52 -6.78
CA LEU A 188 -16.40 -4.60 -6.35
C LEU A 188 -17.57 -5.32 -5.67
N LYS A 189 -18.08 -6.39 -6.29
CA LYS A 189 -19.19 -7.19 -5.72
C LYS A 189 -18.84 -7.82 -4.38
N LEU A 190 -17.59 -8.27 -4.19
CA LEU A 190 -17.12 -8.82 -2.93
C LEU A 190 -17.04 -7.72 -1.86
N ALA A 191 -16.46 -6.58 -2.20
CA ALA A 191 -16.31 -5.47 -1.26
C ALA A 191 -17.65 -4.85 -0.85
N GLU A 192 -18.60 -4.69 -1.78
CA GLU A 192 -19.96 -4.20 -1.49
C GLU A 192 -20.72 -5.15 -0.55
N ARG A 193 -20.63 -6.47 -0.78
CA ARG A 193 -21.23 -7.47 0.11
C ARG A 193 -20.60 -7.47 1.51
N SER A 194 -19.29 -7.23 1.58
CA SER A 194 -18.59 -7.08 2.86
C SER A 194 -19.09 -5.86 3.63
N LEU A 195 -19.18 -4.69 2.97
CA LEU A 195 -19.68 -3.45 3.59
C LEU A 195 -21.16 -3.52 3.97
N ALA A 196 -21.98 -4.26 3.22
CA ALA A 196 -23.37 -4.48 3.58
C ALA A 196 -23.53 -5.22 4.92
N GLN A 197 -22.55 -6.05 5.29
CA GLN A 197 -22.54 -6.79 6.56
C GLN A 197 -21.80 -6.03 7.68
N ARG A 198 -20.67 -5.39 7.34
CA ARG A 198 -19.85 -4.61 8.26
C ARG A 198 -19.51 -3.24 7.64
N PRO A 199 -20.36 -2.21 7.86
CA PRO A 199 -20.18 -0.88 7.24
C PRO A 199 -18.85 -0.18 7.56
N THR A 200 -18.21 -0.57 8.67
CA THR A 200 -16.91 -0.05 9.15
C THR A 200 -15.71 -0.80 8.59
N ASN A 201 -15.89 -1.79 7.70
CA ASN A 201 -14.77 -2.56 7.16
C ASN A 201 -13.92 -1.74 6.18
N ALA A 202 -12.83 -1.16 6.69
CA ALA A 202 -11.93 -0.34 5.88
C ALA A 202 -11.16 -1.16 4.84
N VAL A 203 -10.99 -2.48 5.03
CA VAL A 203 -10.37 -3.34 4.00
C VAL A 203 -11.27 -3.41 2.76
N ALA A 204 -12.58 -3.54 2.94
CA ALA A 204 -13.53 -3.54 1.83
C ALA A 204 -13.66 -2.16 1.18
N ALA A 205 -13.76 -1.08 1.97
CA ALA A 205 -13.77 0.29 1.44
C ALA A 205 -12.49 0.61 0.63
N HIS A 206 -11.35 0.14 1.10
CA HIS A 206 -10.08 0.23 0.39
C HIS A 206 -10.10 -0.50 -0.96
N SER A 207 -10.67 -1.70 -1.01
CA SER A 207 -10.82 -2.41 -2.28
C SER A 207 -11.77 -1.72 -3.26
N ILE A 208 -12.83 -1.06 -2.78
CA ILE A 208 -13.69 -0.22 -3.63
C ILE A 208 -12.91 0.97 -4.19
N ALA A 209 -12.14 1.67 -3.36
CA ALA A 209 -11.27 2.75 -3.83
C ALA A 209 -10.30 2.24 -4.91
N HIS A 210 -9.66 1.10 -4.70
CA HIS A 210 -8.81 0.48 -5.72
C HIS A 210 -9.57 0.17 -7.02
N VAL A 211 -10.79 -0.35 -6.97
CA VAL A 211 -11.58 -0.59 -8.19
C VAL A 211 -11.83 0.70 -8.97
N TYR A 212 -12.24 1.79 -8.29
CA TYR A 212 -12.43 3.09 -8.95
C TYR A 212 -11.12 3.64 -9.52
N PHE A 213 -10.03 3.48 -8.77
CA PHE A 213 -8.69 3.85 -9.22
C PHE A 213 -8.32 3.08 -10.49
N GLU A 214 -8.35 1.75 -10.49
CA GLU A 214 -7.96 0.94 -11.65
C GLU A 214 -8.88 1.14 -12.87
N ARG A 215 -10.13 1.58 -12.67
CA ARG A 215 -11.05 1.94 -13.76
C ARG A 215 -10.83 3.34 -14.33
N GLY A 216 -10.13 4.23 -13.62
CA GLY A 216 -9.98 5.64 -14.00
C GLY A 216 -11.19 6.50 -13.66
N ASP A 217 -12.12 5.96 -12.86
CA ASP A 217 -13.31 6.67 -12.41
C ASP A 217 -13.00 7.41 -11.10
N ALA A 218 -12.22 8.50 -11.23
CA ALA A 218 -11.82 9.32 -10.10
C ALA A 218 -13.02 10.01 -9.42
N SER A 219 -14.02 10.43 -10.19
CA SER A 219 -15.23 11.06 -9.65
C SER A 219 -16.05 10.09 -8.80
N GLY A 220 -16.26 8.85 -9.29
CA GLY A 220 -16.93 7.80 -8.53
C GLY A 220 -16.17 7.41 -7.26
N GLY A 221 -14.85 7.27 -7.36
CA GLY A 221 -13.98 6.98 -6.21
C GLY A 221 -14.01 8.07 -5.14
N ALA A 222 -13.89 9.33 -5.55
CA ALA A 222 -13.98 10.48 -4.65
C ALA A 222 -15.35 10.57 -3.98
N GLY A 223 -16.44 10.41 -4.77
CA GLY A 223 -17.80 10.43 -4.27
C GLY A 223 -18.09 9.32 -3.25
N PHE A 224 -17.57 8.11 -3.49
CA PHE A 224 -17.67 7.01 -2.53
C PHE A 224 -16.95 7.34 -1.21
N LEU A 225 -15.67 7.71 -1.27
CA LEU A 225 -14.85 7.94 -0.08
C LEU A 225 -15.31 9.17 0.71
N ALA A 226 -15.69 10.27 0.05
CA ALA A 226 -16.22 11.46 0.71
C ALA A 226 -17.50 11.16 1.52
N LYS A 227 -18.29 10.17 1.10
CA LYS A 227 -19.48 9.71 1.82
C LYS A 227 -19.15 8.70 2.93
N TRP A 228 -18.19 7.82 2.71
CA TRP A 228 -17.88 6.72 3.63
C TRP A 228 -16.98 7.16 4.80
N LEU A 229 -15.93 7.94 4.54
CA LEU A 229 -14.93 8.36 5.54
C LEU A 229 -15.54 8.99 6.81
N PRO A 230 -16.55 9.88 6.75
CA PRO A 230 -17.15 10.46 7.95
C PRO A 230 -17.79 9.45 8.92
N GLY A 231 -18.07 8.23 8.46
CA GLY A 231 -18.61 7.15 9.28
C GLY A 231 -17.55 6.20 9.87
N PHE A 232 -16.26 6.43 9.58
CA PHE A 232 -15.15 5.60 10.03
C PHE A 232 -14.32 6.31 11.11
N ASP A 233 -13.70 5.54 12.01
CA ASP A 233 -12.94 6.10 13.14
C ASP A 233 -11.67 6.81 12.64
N ASP A 234 -11.56 8.11 12.89
CA ASP A 234 -10.44 8.95 12.43
C ASP A 234 -9.11 8.65 13.13
N ARG A 235 -9.12 7.88 14.23
CA ARG A 235 -7.92 7.38 14.91
C ARG A 235 -7.35 6.14 14.23
N ALA A 236 -8.12 5.47 13.38
CA ALA A 236 -7.64 4.29 12.66
C ALA A 236 -6.63 4.71 11.59
N THR A 237 -5.50 4.02 11.51
CA THR A 237 -4.49 4.30 10.46
C THR A 237 -5.07 4.21 9.05
N TYR A 238 -6.07 3.36 8.81
CA TYR A 238 -6.71 3.27 7.49
C TYR A 238 -7.54 4.51 7.13
N HIS A 239 -7.93 5.35 8.09
CA HIS A 239 -8.55 6.64 7.79
C HIS A 239 -7.57 7.54 7.04
N VAL A 240 -6.31 7.58 7.44
CA VAL A 240 -5.21 8.28 6.74
C VAL A 240 -5.08 7.76 5.32
N HIS A 241 -4.96 6.43 5.19
CA HIS A 241 -4.71 5.80 3.90
C HIS A 241 -5.87 5.98 2.91
N LEU A 242 -7.11 5.90 3.39
CA LEU A 242 -8.29 6.16 2.56
C LEU A 242 -8.46 7.65 2.24
N SER A 243 -8.02 8.55 3.13
CA SER A 243 -7.94 9.98 2.82
C SER A 243 -6.89 10.27 1.75
N TRP A 244 -5.79 9.50 1.71
CA TRP A 244 -4.81 9.55 0.63
C TRP A 244 -5.39 9.10 -0.71
N HIS A 245 -6.15 8.01 -0.76
CA HIS A 245 -6.89 7.62 -1.98
C HIS A 245 -7.85 8.72 -2.44
N LEU A 246 -8.58 9.34 -1.51
CA LEU A 246 -9.44 10.48 -1.83
C LEU A 246 -8.62 11.63 -2.44
N ALA A 247 -7.49 11.99 -1.85
CA ALA A 247 -6.59 13.01 -2.39
C ALA A 247 -6.07 12.65 -3.80
N LEU A 248 -5.74 11.38 -4.06
CA LEU A 248 -5.35 10.94 -5.40
C LEU A 248 -6.47 11.09 -6.43
N PHE A 249 -7.71 10.81 -6.06
CA PHE A 249 -8.85 11.04 -6.95
C PHE A 249 -9.04 12.51 -7.27
N GLU A 250 -8.92 13.39 -6.28
CA GLU A 250 -8.96 14.84 -6.47
C GLU A 250 -7.83 15.29 -7.40
N LEU A 251 -6.60 14.78 -7.22
CA LEU A 251 -5.50 15.04 -8.16
C LEU A 251 -5.77 14.53 -9.57
N ALA A 252 -6.35 13.35 -9.74
CA ALA A 252 -6.68 12.81 -11.06
C ALA A 252 -7.70 13.69 -11.81
N MET A 253 -8.62 14.33 -11.09
CA MET A 253 -9.57 15.31 -11.63
C MET A 253 -8.98 16.72 -11.81
N GLY A 254 -7.74 16.95 -11.37
CA GLY A 254 -7.08 18.26 -11.43
C GLY A 254 -7.48 19.23 -10.31
N HIS A 255 -8.08 18.73 -9.22
CA HIS A 255 -8.42 19.51 -8.02
C HIS A 255 -7.25 19.52 -7.03
N TYR A 256 -6.18 20.24 -7.37
CA TYR A 256 -4.95 20.35 -6.58
C TYR A 256 -5.20 20.98 -5.21
N GLN A 257 -6.00 22.04 -5.15
CA GLN A 257 -6.29 22.73 -3.89
C GLN A 257 -7.02 21.79 -2.93
N ARG A 258 -7.96 20.99 -3.44
CA ARG A 258 -8.69 20.01 -2.63
C ARG A 258 -7.80 18.88 -2.12
N SER A 259 -6.88 18.39 -2.96
CA SER A 259 -5.88 17.41 -2.54
C SER A 259 -4.96 17.95 -1.44
N LEU A 260 -4.56 19.22 -1.50
CA LEU A 260 -3.75 19.87 -0.47
C LEU A 260 -4.51 20.03 0.85
N GLU A 261 -5.79 20.43 0.79
CA GLU A 261 -6.65 20.50 1.97
C GLU A 261 -6.75 19.15 2.68
N LEU A 262 -6.98 18.07 1.92
CA LEU A 262 -7.02 16.70 2.46
C LEU A 262 -5.69 16.27 3.07
N TYR A 263 -4.59 16.67 2.43
CA TYR A 263 -3.26 16.43 2.98
C TYR A 263 -3.12 17.07 4.35
N ASP A 264 -3.42 18.37 4.45
CA ASP A 264 -3.29 19.13 5.70
C ASP A 264 -4.25 18.65 6.79
N SER A 265 -5.47 18.22 6.46
CA SER A 265 -6.45 17.82 7.47
C SER A 265 -6.40 16.35 7.89
N ASN A 266 -5.98 15.44 7.01
CA ASN A 266 -6.20 14.01 7.21
C ASN A 266 -5.00 13.10 6.91
N ILE A 267 -3.93 13.61 6.30
CA ILE A 267 -2.78 12.78 5.89
C ILE A 267 -1.50 13.19 6.63
N ARG A 268 -1.30 14.50 6.79
CA ARG A 268 -0.07 15.07 7.30
C ARG A 268 0.32 14.43 8.64
N PRO A 269 1.57 13.96 8.79
CA PRO A 269 1.93 13.17 9.97
C PRO A 269 1.92 13.89 11.33
N SER A 270 1.93 15.22 11.35
CA SER A 270 1.79 16.06 12.54
C SER A 270 0.33 16.21 12.95
N VAL A 271 -0.59 15.91 12.03
CA VAL A 271 -2.03 15.98 12.23
C VAL A 271 -2.58 14.61 12.60
N VAL A 272 -2.07 13.54 11.98
CA VAL A 272 -2.46 12.16 12.33
C VAL A 272 -1.32 11.44 13.02
N ALA A 273 -1.59 10.85 14.18
CA ALA A 273 -0.61 10.15 15.01
C ALA A 273 0.35 9.30 14.16
N LYS A 274 1.66 9.62 14.26
CA LYS A 274 2.78 9.10 13.46
C LYS A 274 2.66 7.59 13.20
N SER A 275 2.12 7.23 12.04
CA SER A 275 2.00 5.84 11.58
C SER A 275 3.02 5.58 10.48
N PRO A 276 3.59 4.36 10.34
CA PRO A 276 4.43 4.02 9.19
C PRO A 276 3.78 4.31 7.83
N LEU A 277 2.44 4.24 7.74
CA LEU A 277 1.70 4.57 6.51
C LEU A 277 1.67 6.08 6.22
N SER A 278 1.82 6.95 7.23
CA SER A 278 1.85 8.41 7.00
C SER A 278 3.05 8.83 6.16
N LEU A 279 4.20 8.15 6.29
CA LEU A 279 5.38 8.43 5.46
C LEU A 279 5.11 8.09 4.00
N THR A 280 4.63 6.88 3.71
CA THR A 280 4.44 6.41 2.33
C THR A 280 3.36 7.22 1.61
N ASP A 281 2.26 7.50 2.30
CA ASP A 281 1.14 8.26 1.75
C ASP A 281 1.55 9.73 1.53
N SER A 282 2.23 10.35 2.51
CA SER A 282 2.71 11.73 2.37
C SER A 282 3.76 11.87 1.27
N ALA A 283 4.79 11.01 1.26
CA ALA A 283 5.88 11.11 0.30
C ALA A 283 5.39 10.93 -1.14
N SER A 284 4.51 9.95 -1.37
CA SER A 284 3.96 9.70 -2.71
C SER A 284 3.01 10.79 -3.18
N LEU A 285 2.24 11.43 -2.28
CA LEU A 285 1.35 12.53 -2.63
C LEU A 285 2.13 13.82 -2.92
N LEU A 286 3.10 14.17 -2.06
CA LEU A 286 3.93 15.36 -2.22
C LEU A 286 4.82 15.27 -3.46
N TRP A 287 5.36 14.08 -3.76
CA TRP A 287 6.09 13.86 -5.00
C TRP A 287 5.22 14.12 -6.24
N ARG A 288 3.97 13.61 -6.24
CA ARG A 288 3.01 13.85 -7.32
C ARG A 288 2.64 15.32 -7.46
N LEU A 289 2.42 16.02 -6.34
CA LEU A 289 2.18 17.47 -6.34
C LEU A 289 3.35 18.24 -6.94
N GLN A 290 4.60 17.88 -6.59
CA GLN A 290 5.79 18.47 -7.20
C GLN A 290 5.86 18.18 -8.71
N MET A 291 5.62 16.94 -9.10
CA MET A 291 5.79 16.49 -10.49
C MET A 291 4.70 17.03 -11.42
N TYR A 292 3.44 16.99 -11.01
CA TYR A 292 2.31 17.43 -11.84
C TYR A 292 2.03 18.94 -11.67
N GLY A 293 2.02 19.41 -10.42
CA GLY A 293 1.68 20.78 -10.05
C GLY A 293 2.86 21.74 -10.01
N GLY A 294 4.09 21.22 -10.17
CA GLY A 294 5.34 21.98 -10.23
C GLY A 294 5.90 22.43 -8.88
N ALA A 295 5.18 22.24 -7.78
CA ALA A 295 5.68 22.49 -6.43
C ALA A 295 4.93 21.66 -5.38
N ALA A 296 5.66 21.17 -4.39
CA ALA A 296 5.11 20.67 -3.13
C ALA A 296 5.28 21.74 -2.03
N PRO A 297 4.41 21.79 -1.00
CA PRO A 297 4.55 22.75 0.10
C PRO A 297 5.90 22.60 0.83
N ALA A 298 6.72 23.63 0.83
CA ALA A 298 8.07 23.58 1.41
C ALA A 298 8.05 23.41 2.94
N GLU A 299 7.01 23.93 3.60
CA GLU A 299 6.81 23.93 5.05
C GLU A 299 6.62 22.54 5.66
N VAL A 300 6.33 21.51 4.87
CA VAL A 300 6.12 20.14 5.36
C VAL A 300 7.32 19.22 5.13
N MET A 301 8.32 19.67 4.35
CA MET A 301 9.48 18.87 3.97
C MET A 301 10.32 18.43 5.17
N GLY A 302 10.55 19.31 6.14
CA GLY A 302 11.33 18.97 7.34
C GLY A 302 10.67 17.88 8.19
N GLU A 303 9.34 17.88 8.25
CA GLU A 303 8.57 16.84 8.94
C GLU A 303 8.67 15.49 8.22
N LEU A 304 8.52 15.51 6.90
CA LEU A 304 8.62 14.32 6.05
C LEU A 304 10.02 13.69 6.12
N CYS A 305 11.08 14.49 6.02
CA CYS A 305 12.46 14.01 6.15
C CYS A 305 12.72 13.41 7.54
N ALA A 306 12.18 13.99 8.61
CA ALA A 306 12.32 13.43 9.95
C ALA A 306 11.67 12.04 10.06
N GLN A 307 10.58 11.78 9.34
CA GLN A 307 9.98 10.45 9.26
C GLN A 307 10.79 9.47 8.40
N ALA A 308 11.39 9.97 7.32
CA ALA A 308 12.19 9.19 6.39
C ALA A 308 13.60 8.85 6.92
N ALA A 309 14.13 9.65 7.86
CA ALA A 309 15.50 9.56 8.39
C ALA A 309 15.98 8.13 8.77
N PRO A 310 15.16 7.25 9.38
CA PRO A 310 15.59 5.88 9.68
C PRO A 310 16.02 5.07 8.45
N ALA A 311 15.50 5.38 7.27
CA ALA A 311 15.89 4.71 6.02
C ALA A 311 17.27 5.15 5.52
N ALA A 312 17.71 6.37 5.85
CA ALA A 312 19.06 6.85 5.57
C ALA A 312 20.10 6.27 6.54
N GLU A 313 19.72 6.06 7.81
CA GLU A 313 20.59 5.40 8.81
C GLU A 313 20.80 3.92 8.48
N LYS A 314 19.70 3.23 8.17
CA LYS A 314 19.72 1.80 7.86
C LYS A 314 18.53 1.43 6.95
N PRO A 315 18.81 1.12 5.67
CA PRO A 315 17.80 0.54 4.80
C PRO A 315 17.18 -0.72 5.42
N GLY A 316 15.88 -0.86 5.24
CA GLY A 316 15.01 -1.87 5.80
C GLY A 316 13.98 -2.35 4.75
N PRO A 317 12.66 -2.33 5.05
CA PRO A 317 11.66 -2.78 4.09
C PRO A 317 11.63 -1.92 2.82
N ALA A 318 11.73 -2.57 1.66
CA ALA A 318 11.79 -1.92 0.34
C ALA A 318 10.64 -0.92 0.08
N PHE A 319 9.41 -1.27 0.45
CA PHE A 319 8.26 -0.37 0.31
C PHE A 319 8.42 0.93 1.09
N ARG A 320 8.89 0.87 2.35
CA ARG A 320 9.16 2.06 3.16
C ARG A 320 10.29 2.88 2.53
N ASP A 321 11.39 2.23 2.17
CA ASP A 321 12.61 2.90 1.74
C ASP A 321 12.47 3.58 0.38
N SER A 322 11.72 2.96 -0.55
CA SER A 322 11.42 3.57 -1.84
C SER A 322 10.62 4.88 -1.70
N HIS A 323 9.70 4.94 -0.74
CA HIS A 323 8.97 6.18 -0.42
C HIS A 323 9.79 7.17 0.40
N ALA A 324 10.68 6.69 1.27
CA ALA A 324 11.65 7.55 1.94
C ALA A 324 12.61 8.22 0.93
N ALA A 325 12.97 7.53 -0.16
CA ALA A 325 13.74 8.13 -1.25
C ALA A 325 12.98 9.27 -1.93
N LEU A 326 11.68 9.10 -2.20
CA LEU A 326 10.82 10.19 -2.71
C LEU A 326 10.80 11.37 -1.73
N ALA A 327 10.68 11.09 -0.42
CA ALA A 327 10.69 12.11 0.63
C ALA A 327 11.99 12.93 0.65
N PHE A 328 13.15 12.28 0.60
CA PHE A 328 14.43 12.99 0.55
C PHE A 328 14.57 13.77 -0.75
N ALA A 329 14.14 13.21 -1.87
CA ALA A 329 14.24 13.82 -3.19
C ALA A 329 13.35 15.08 -3.31
N VAL A 330 12.09 15.04 -2.86
CA VAL A 330 11.20 16.23 -2.85
C VAL A 330 11.70 17.32 -1.91
N ALA A 331 12.40 16.94 -0.84
CA ALA A 331 12.97 17.88 0.11
C ALA A 331 14.36 18.43 -0.29
N GLY A 332 14.98 17.89 -1.34
CA GLY A 332 16.36 18.23 -1.72
C GLY A 332 17.41 17.78 -0.69
N ASP A 333 17.14 16.71 0.06
CA ASP A 333 18.06 16.14 1.06
C ASP A 333 18.99 15.09 0.45
N ASP A 334 19.95 15.57 -0.35
CA ASP A 334 20.93 14.71 -1.03
C ASP A 334 21.84 13.96 -0.07
N GLN A 335 22.05 14.47 1.14
CA GLN A 335 22.86 13.82 2.15
C GLN A 335 22.19 12.53 2.64
N SER A 336 20.89 12.60 3.00
CA SER A 336 20.13 11.43 3.43
C SER A 336 19.94 10.44 2.29
N LEU A 337 19.68 10.93 1.07
CA LEU A 337 19.57 10.08 -0.13
C LEU A 337 20.89 9.34 -0.43
N GLY A 338 22.03 10.04 -0.33
CA GLY A 338 23.37 9.47 -0.45
C GLY A 338 23.65 8.37 0.58
N SER A 339 23.31 8.63 1.85
CA SER A 339 23.49 7.67 2.95
C SER A 339 22.65 6.41 2.75
N MET A 340 21.39 6.57 2.29
CA MET A 340 20.53 5.45 1.93
C MET A 340 21.14 4.60 0.81
N MET A 341 21.65 5.24 -0.26
CA MET A 341 22.30 4.53 -1.36
C MET A 341 23.54 3.76 -0.91
N ASP A 342 24.34 4.30 0.02
CA ASP A 342 25.49 3.58 0.59
C ASP A 342 25.07 2.35 1.39
N GLY A 343 24.00 2.47 2.19
CA GLY A 343 23.42 1.33 2.89
C GLY A 343 22.91 0.24 1.93
N LEU A 344 22.24 0.64 0.85
CA LEU A 344 21.75 -0.28 -0.18
C LEU A 344 22.90 -0.95 -0.95
N ARG A 345 24.00 -0.23 -1.22
CA ARG A 345 25.23 -0.81 -1.82
C ARG A 345 25.87 -1.84 -0.90
N ALA A 346 25.89 -1.59 0.41
CA ALA A 346 26.39 -2.55 1.38
C ALA A 346 25.52 -3.82 1.44
N ALA A 347 24.19 -3.67 1.44
CA ALA A 347 23.26 -4.80 1.34
C ALA A 347 23.46 -5.61 0.04
N ALA A 348 23.57 -4.93 -1.10
CA ALA A 348 23.89 -5.54 -2.39
C ALA A 348 25.22 -6.32 -2.37
N GLY A 349 26.27 -5.73 -1.78
CA GLY A 349 27.57 -6.39 -1.60
C GLY A 349 27.54 -7.64 -0.70
N ASN A 350 26.55 -7.71 0.19
CA ASN A 350 26.29 -8.88 1.03
C ASN A 350 25.34 -9.91 0.38
N GLY A 351 24.96 -9.71 -0.89
CA GLY A 351 24.15 -10.66 -1.68
C GLY A 351 22.64 -10.42 -1.64
N ASP A 352 22.17 -9.27 -1.15
CA ASP A 352 20.75 -8.91 -1.23
C ASP A 352 20.35 -8.62 -2.68
N LYS A 353 19.61 -9.55 -3.29
CA LYS A 353 19.14 -9.43 -4.67
C LYS A 353 18.13 -8.31 -4.87
N LEU A 354 17.26 -8.06 -3.89
CA LEU A 354 16.27 -6.98 -4.00
C LEU A 354 16.96 -5.62 -4.00
N ALA A 355 18.03 -5.49 -3.21
CA ALA A 355 18.89 -4.31 -3.24
C ALA A 355 19.54 -4.09 -4.61
N VAL A 356 20.13 -5.13 -5.20
CA VAL A 356 20.82 -5.07 -6.51
C VAL A 356 19.85 -4.79 -7.65
N GLU A 357 18.79 -5.57 -7.74
CA GLU A 357 17.94 -5.65 -8.95
C GLU A 357 16.84 -4.60 -8.97
N VAL A 358 16.44 -4.07 -7.81
CA VAL A 358 15.27 -3.17 -7.69
C VAL A 358 15.58 -1.89 -6.94
N MET A 359 16.01 -1.98 -5.68
CA MET A 359 16.07 -0.80 -4.81
C MET A 359 17.19 0.18 -5.21
N LEU A 360 18.39 -0.30 -5.54
CA LEU A 360 19.47 0.58 -5.98
C LEU A 360 19.12 1.32 -7.27
N PRO A 361 18.73 0.64 -8.38
CA PRO A 361 18.33 1.33 -9.59
C PRO A 361 17.17 2.31 -9.36
N LEU A 362 16.18 1.94 -8.53
CA LEU A 362 15.04 2.81 -8.22
C LEU A 362 15.48 4.10 -7.52
N VAL A 363 16.24 3.98 -6.43
CA VAL A 363 16.67 5.15 -5.64
C VAL A 363 17.65 6.02 -6.43
N GLN A 364 18.56 5.42 -7.20
CA GLN A 364 19.45 6.16 -8.09
C GLN A 364 18.68 6.87 -9.21
N GLY A 365 17.63 6.24 -9.75
CA GLY A 365 16.78 6.84 -10.76
C GLY A 365 15.97 8.02 -10.25
N ILE A 366 15.39 7.91 -9.04
CA ILE A 366 14.73 9.04 -8.34
C ILE A 366 15.73 10.19 -8.13
N SER A 367 16.96 9.87 -7.70
CA SER A 367 18.01 10.88 -7.54
C SER A 367 18.36 11.56 -8.86
N ALA A 368 18.58 10.79 -9.94
CA ALA A 368 18.86 11.35 -11.25
C ALA A 368 17.73 12.26 -11.76
N PHE A 369 16.47 11.88 -11.50
CA PHE A 369 15.30 12.66 -11.88
C PHE A 369 15.28 14.04 -11.22
N VAL A 370 15.50 14.15 -9.90
CA VAL A 370 15.51 15.46 -9.22
C VAL A 370 16.72 16.32 -9.56
N HIS A 371 17.81 15.71 -10.03
CA HIS A 371 19.00 16.40 -10.55
C HIS A 371 18.91 16.71 -12.06
N GLU A 372 17.73 16.52 -12.65
CA GLU A 372 17.45 16.78 -14.07
C GLU A 372 18.27 15.92 -15.06
N ASP A 373 18.91 14.84 -14.60
CA ASP A 373 19.51 13.83 -15.47
C ASP A 373 18.46 12.78 -15.89
N TYR A 374 17.51 13.24 -16.70
CA TYR A 374 16.37 12.43 -17.13
C TYR A 374 16.80 11.21 -17.96
N GLY A 375 17.91 11.30 -18.69
CA GLY A 375 18.46 10.18 -19.45
C GLY A 375 18.94 9.05 -18.54
N GLU A 376 19.67 9.39 -17.48
CA GLU A 376 20.11 8.43 -16.47
C GLU A 376 18.95 7.88 -15.65
N ALA A 377 17.97 8.73 -15.29
CA ALA A 377 16.75 8.29 -14.62
C ALA A 377 16.04 7.20 -15.45
N VAL A 378 15.86 7.42 -16.76
CA VAL A 378 15.31 6.41 -17.68
C VAL A 378 16.18 5.14 -17.69
N ARG A 379 17.49 5.26 -17.86
CA ARG A 379 18.40 4.11 -17.94
C ARG A 379 18.32 3.20 -16.71
N LEU A 380 18.13 3.79 -15.54
CA LEU A 380 18.05 3.09 -14.25
C LEU A 380 16.66 2.53 -13.96
N MET A 381 15.61 3.30 -14.26
CA MET A 381 14.24 2.96 -13.89
C MET A 381 13.55 2.06 -14.93
N GLU A 382 13.74 2.28 -16.23
CA GLU A 382 13.08 1.52 -17.32
C GLU A 382 13.15 -0.01 -17.12
N PRO A 383 14.29 -0.62 -16.75
CA PRO A 383 14.38 -2.08 -16.54
C PRO A 383 13.52 -2.62 -15.38
N LEU A 384 13.06 -1.75 -14.47
CA LEU A 384 12.20 -2.12 -13.36
C LEU A 384 10.74 -2.34 -13.80
N PHE A 385 10.34 -1.72 -14.91
CA PHE A 385 9.00 -1.82 -15.47
C PHE A 385 9.00 -2.90 -16.55
N GLY A 386 8.26 -3.98 -16.30
CA GLY A 386 8.10 -5.05 -17.28
C GLY A 386 7.37 -4.55 -18.53
N GLN A 387 7.63 -5.18 -19.69
CA GLN A 387 6.81 -4.95 -20.89
C GLN A 387 5.40 -5.56 -20.78
N ASP A 388 5.16 -6.45 -19.80
CA ASP A 388 3.83 -6.95 -19.45
C ASP A 388 3.28 -6.12 -18.28
N ALA A 389 2.15 -5.44 -18.50
CA ALA A 389 1.50 -4.57 -17.52
C ALA A 389 1.00 -5.29 -16.25
N ARG A 390 1.05 -6.64 -16.21
CA ARG A 390 0.60 -7.44 -15.06
C ARG A 390 1.73 -7.91 -14.14
N TYR A 391 2.99 -7.77 -14.54
CA TYR A 391 4.15 -8.10 -13.71
C TYR A 391 5.33 -7.19 -14.03
N ASP A 392 5.69 -6.35 -13.07
CA ASP A 392 6.91 -5.57 -13.08
C ASP A 392 7.80 -5.95 -11.88
N GLN A 393 9.08 -5.59 -11.94
CA GLN A 393 10.01 -5.83 -10.84
C GLN A 393 9.62 -5.03 -9.59
N LEU A 394 8.81 -3.97 -9.74
CA LEU A 394 8.32 -3.17 -8.62
C LEU A 394 7.31 -3.92 -7.75
N CYS A 395 6.63 -4.96 -8.25
CA CYS A 395 5.82 -5.85 -7.40
C CYS A 395 6.63 -6.45 -6.24
N ARG A 396 7.94 -6.64 -6.43
CA ARG A 396 8.89 -7.13 -5.41
C ARG A 396 9.11 -6.13 -4.29
N VAL A 397 8.83 -4.84 -4.51
CA VAL A 397 8.89 -3.79 -3.48
C VAL A 397 7.77 -3.98 -2.44
N GLY A 398 6.61 -4.48 -2.88
CA GLY A 398 5.38 -4.54 -2.09
C GLY A 398 4.43 -3.35 -2.34
N GLY A 399 3.49 -3.12 -1.42
CA GLY A 399 2.40 -2.15 -1.57
C GLY A 399 1.34 -2.59 -2.60
N SER A 400 0.34 -1.76 -2.88
CA SER A 400 -0.62 -1.99 -3.98
C SER A 400 -0.17 -1.34 -5.29
N HIS A 401 -0.83 -1.65 -6.41
CA HIS A 401 -0.54 -1.03 -7.71
C HIS A 401 -0.60 0.51 -7.64
N ALA A 402 -1.66 1.09 -7.07
CA ALA A 402 -1.81 2.54 -6.91
C ALA A 402 -0.64 3.21 -6.15
N GLN A 403 -0.08 2.52 -5.15
CA GLN A 403 1.06 3.02 -4.38
C GLN A 403 2.37 2.98 -5.21
N ARG A 404 2.50 2.04 -6.16
CA ARG A 404 3.67 1.93 -7.04
C ARG A 404 3.60 2.81 -8.28
N GLU A 405 2.40 3.22 -8.72
CA GLU A 405 2.20 4.07 -9.91
C GLU A 405 3.04 5.36 -9.86
N VAL A 406 3.40 5.85 -8.66
CA VAL A 406 4.26 7.03 -8.51
C VAL A 406 5.60 6.89 -9.21
N PHE A 407 6.17 5.67 -9.20
CA PHE A 407 7.43 5.38 -9.86
C PHE A 407 7.24 5.26 -11.38
N GLU A 408 6.11 4.70 -11.83
CA GLU A 408 5.74 4.64 -13.26
C GLU A 408 5.56 6.05 -13.82
N ASP A 409 4.86 6.92 -13.11
CA ASP A 409 4.70 8.33 -13.46
C ASP A 409 6.03 9.09 -13.49
N THR A 410 6.96 8.74 -12.59
CA THR A 410 8.31 9.33 -12.59
C THR A 410 9.09 8.94 -13.84
N LEU A 411 9.05 7.65 -14.22
CA LEU A 411 9.66 7.18 -15.47
C LEU A 411 8.99 7.83 -16.69
N MET A 412 7.66 7.96 -16.66
CA MET A 412 6.87 8.57 -17.71
C MET A 412 7.31 10.01 -17.97
N GLU A 413 7.39 10.82 -16.92
CA GLU A 413 7.87 12.20 -17.02
C GLU A 413 9.36 12.25 -17.42
N ALA A 414 10.18 11.28 -16.98
CA ALA A 414 11.58 11.17 -17.39
C ALA A 414 11.71 10.93 -18.90
N TYR A 415 10.87 10.08 -19.52
CA TYR A 415 10.86 9.91 -20.97
C TYR A 415 10.56 11.22 -21.70
N LEU A 416 9.51 11.93 -21.27
CA LEU A 416 9.11 13.21 -21.87
C LEU A 416 10.23 14.25 -21.76
N ARG A 417 10.86 14.38 -20.59
CA ARG A 417 11.92 15.38 -20.36
C ARG A 417 13.27 14.99 -20.98
N ALA A 418 13.54 13.69 -21.16
CA ALA A 418 14.71 13.21 -21.89
C ALA A 418 14.53 13.24 -23.42
N GLY A 419 13.35 13.63 -23.93
CA GLY A 419 13.05 13.62 -25.36
C GLY A 419 12.89 12.23 -25.97
N GLN A 420 12.61 11.21 -25.15
CA GLN A 420 12.37 9.83 -25.59
C GLN A 420 10.87 9.63 -25.88
N PHE A 421 10.34 10.39 -26.85
CA PHE A 421 8.90 10.50 -27.13
C PHE A 421 8.27 9.19 -27.61
N ASP A 422 8.91 8.45 -28.54
CA ASP A 422 8.49 7.09 -28.95
C ASP A 422 8.19 6.16 -27.75
N LYS A 423 9.09 6.15 -26.76
CA LYS A 423 8.92 5.32 -25.56
C LYS A 423 7.80 5.83 -24.66
N SER A 424 7.70 7.15 -24.55
CA SER A 424 6.62 7.83 -23.84
C SER A 424 5.25 7.45 -24.42
N GLU A 425 5.09 7.56 -25.74
CA GLU A 425 3.87 7.15 -26.44
C GLU A 425 3.56 5.66 -26.24
N GLY A 426 4.58 4.80 -26.35
CA GLY A 426 4.43 3.36 -26.12
C GLY A 426 3.86 3.03 -24.73
N LEU A 427 4.40 3.67 -23.69
CA LEU A 427 3.94 3.49 -22.30
C LEU A 427 2.51 4.03 -22.12
N LEU A 428 2.23 5.25 -22.59
CA LEU A 428 0.92 5.90 -22.46
C LEU A 428 -0.18 5.14 -23.19
N ASN A 429 0.09 4.66 -24.41
CA ASN A 429 -0.85 3.84 -25.15
C ASN A 429 -1.19 2.53 -24.41
N ASN A 430 -0.24 1.95 -23.67
CA ASN A 430 -0.52 0.77 -22.85
C ASN A 430 -1.32 1.12 -21.60
N ARG A 431 -1.04 2.25 -20.94
CA ARG A 431 -1.83 2.76 -19.81
C ARG A 431 -3.27 3.06 -20.22
N LEU A 432 -3.47 3.79 -21.32
CA LEU A 432 -4.78 4.19 -21.83
C LEU A 432 -5.64 3.02 -22.33
N LYS A 433 -5.03 1.91 -22.76
CA LYS A 433 -5.77 0.65 -23.03
C LYS A 433 -6.33 0.00 -21.77
N ARG A 434 -5.69 0.23 -20.60
CA ARG A 434 -6.14 -0.29 -19.31
C ARG A 434 -7.17 0.63 -18.68
N ARG A 435 -6.91 1.94 -18.73
CA ARG A 435 -7.61 2.95 -17.96
C ARG A 435 -7.57 4.29 -18.68
N GLU A 436 -8.74 4.90 -18.87
CA GLU A 436 -8.82 6.28 -19.34
C GLU A 436 -8.30 7.23 -18.26
N SER A 437 -7.47 8.20 -18.65
CA SER A 437 -6.84 9.17 -17.74
C SER A 437 -6.64 10.49 -18.48
N PRO A 438 -7.26 11.61 -18.02
CA PRO A 438 -7.04 12.92 -18.62
C PRO A 438 -5.57 13.34 -18.60
N ARG A 439 -4.84 12.94 -17.54
CA ARG A 439 -3.39 13.17 -17.41
C ARG A 439 -2.59 12.41 -18.46
N ASP A 440 -2.92 11.14 -18.67
CA ASP A 440 -2.22 10.32 -19.66
C ASP A 440 -2.49 10.85 -21.07
N MET A 441 -3.71 11.34 -21.34
CA MET A 441 -4.03 12.03 -22.60
C MET A 441 -3.23 13.34 -22.75
N PHE A 442 -3.06 14.12 -21.68
CA PHE A 442 -2.22 15.32 -21.71
C PHE A 442 -0.75 14.99 -21.97
N TRP A 443 -0.19 13.99 -21.30
CA TRP A 443 1.17 13.51 -21.54
C TRP A 443 1.35 12.95 -22.95
N LEU A 444 0.35 12.26 -23.48
CA LEU A 444 0.38 11.73 -24.85
C LEU A 444 0.40 12.89 -25.86
N ALA A 445 -0.40 13.93 -25.63
CA ALA A 445 -0.37 15.13 -26.46
C ALA A 445 1.00 15.82 -26.46
N ARG A 446 1.72 15.85 -25.33
CA ARG A 446 3.07 16.42 -25.24
C ARG A 446 4.06 15.64 -26.12
N ALA A 447 3.99 14.31 -26.11
CA ALA A 447 4.84 13.47 -26.95
C ALA A 447 4.52 13.67 -28.44
N GLN A 448 3.25 13.60 -28.81
CA GLN A 448 2.78 13.74 -30.19
C GLN A 448 3.11 15.11 -30.80
N GLU A 449 2.99 16.19 -30.01
CA GLU A 449 3.39 17.52 -30.46
C GLU A 449 4.90 17.61 -30.72
N ALA A 450 5.71 17.02 -29.85
CA ALA A 450 7.16 17.01 -29.99
C ALA A 450 7.64 16.16 -31.18
N GLU A 451 6.93 15.09 -31.53
CA GLU A 451 7.18 14.29 -32.75
C GLU A 451 6.62 14.93 -34.02
N GLY A 452 5.82 15.99 -33.88
CA GLY A 452 5.24 16.74 -35.00
C GLY A 452 3.92 16.18 -35.51
N ASP A 453 3.30 15.20 -34.84
CA ASP A 453 1.95 14.73 -35.14
C ASP A 453 0.90 15.63 -34.51
N ARG A 454 0.71 16.80 -35.13
CA ARG A 454 -0.28 17.79 -34.69
C ARG A 454 -1.70 17.25 -34.64
N GLY A 455 -2.08 16.41 -35.61
CA GLY A 455 -3.44 15.87 -35.69
C GLY A 455 -3.77 14.95 -34.51
N ALA A 456 -2.84 14.07 -34.16
CA ALA A 456 -2.96 13.24 -32.97
C ALA A 456 -2.94 14.09 -31.69
N ALA A 457 -2.00 15.05 -31.59
CA ALA A 457 -1.89 15.93 -30.44
C ALA A 457 -3.19 16.72 -30.18
N GLU A 458 -3.82 17.29 -31.21
CA GLU A 458 -5.12 17.97 -31.08
C GLU A 458 -6.21 17.06 -30.50
N SER A 459 -6.25 15.80 -30.93
CA SER A 459 -7.21 14.81 -30.45
C SER A 459 -7.00 14.51 -28.96
N SER A 460 -5.74 14.30 -28.57
CA SER A 460 -5.36 14.03 -27.19
C SER A 460 -5.63 15.23 -26.27
N ILE A 461 -5.36 16.45 -26.74
CA ILE A 461 -5.66 17.70 -26.03
C ILE A 461 -7.16 17.86 -25.78
N ARG A 462 -8.00 17.58 -26.79
CA ARG A 462 -9.46 17.67 -26.62
C ARG A 462 -9.95 16.72 -25.53
N GLN A 463 -9.48 15.47 -25.54
CA GLN A 463 -9.86 14.48 -24.54
C GLN A 463 -9.38 14.86 -23.13
N ALA A 464 -8.13 15.33 -22.99
CA ALA A 464 -7.61 15.83 -21.71
C ALA A 464 -8.46 17.00 -21.17
N ARG A 465 -8.81 17.97 -22.02
CA ARG A 465 -9.68 19.11 -21.66
C ARG A 465 -11.08 18.67 -21.26
N ASP A 466 -11.63 17.67 -21.95
CA ASP A 466 -12.95 17.13 -21.62
C ASP A 466 -12.98 16.45 -20.25
N GLY A 467 -11.90 15.76 -19.88
CA GLY A 467 -11.75 15.14 -18.57
C GLY A 467 -11.41 16.12 -17.42
N TRP A 468 -10.86 17.29 -17.74
CA TRP A 468 -10.47 18.33 -16.79
C TRP A 468 -11.32 19.60 -16.89
N ARG A 469 -12.61 19.48 -17.25
CA ARG A 469 -13.52 20.63 -17.36
C ARG A 469 -13.69 21.42 -16.06
N ASP A 470 -13.63 20.72 -14.93
CA ASP A 470 -13.79 21.29 -13.59
C ASP A 470 -12.46 21.40 -12.82
N ALA A 471 -11.32 21.16 -13.49
CA ALA A 471 -9.99 21.25 -12.87
C ALA A 471 -9.64 22.67 -12.43
N ASP A 472 -8.73 22.78 -11.46
CA ASP A 472 -8.25 24.08 -10.96
C ASP A 472 -7.57 24.86 -12.09
N SER A 473 -8.24 25.91 -12.60
CA SER A 473 -7.73 26.69 -13.73
C SER A 473 -6.41 27.41 -13.45
N SER A 474 -6.08 27.62 -12.17
CA SER A 474 -4.81 28.20 -11.72
C SER A 474 -3.68 27.19 -11.56
N SER A 475 -3.95 25.89 -11.71
CA SER A 475 -2.92 24.85 -11.62
C SER A 475 -1.94 24.93 -12.79
N GLN A 476 -0.67 24.60 -12.51
CA GLN A 476 0.37 24.60 -13.52
C GLN A 476 0.11 23.59 -14.64
N GLU A 477 -0.43 22.42 -14.31
CA GLU A 477 -0.78 21.37 -15.30
C GLU A 477 -1.86 21.87 -16.27
N THR A 478 -2.90 22.54 -15.77
CA THR A 478 -3.98 23.11 -16.61
C THR A 478 -3.48 24.27 -17.48
N ALA A 479 -2.61 25.12 -16.93
CA ALA A 479 -1.96 26.17 -17.70
C ALA A 479 -1.06 25.60 -18.82
N ALA A 480 -0.31 24.52 -18.53
CA ALA A 480 0.52 23.83 -19.51
C ALA A 480 -0.30 23.17 -20.63
N LEU A 481 -1.44 22.54 -20.30
CA LEU A 481 -2.38 22.01 -21.29
C LEU A 481 -2.95 23.12 -22.19
N THR A 482 -3.29 24.27 -21.60
CA THR A 482 -3.78 25.43 -22.36
C THR A 482 -2.72 25.95 -23.33
N GLY A 483 -1.49 26.15 -22.86
CA GLY A 483 -0.39 26.59 -23.71
C GLY A 483 -0.01 25.56 -24.79
N LEU A 484 -0.17 24.26 -24.53
CA LEU A 484 0.02 23.22 -25.55
C LEU A 484 -1.03 23.34 -26.66
N ALA A 485 -2.30 23.53 -26.29
CA ALA A 485 -3.36 23.70 -27.28
C ALA A 485 -3.15 24.90 -28.20
N GLU A 486 -2.64 26.02 -27.66
CA GLU A 486 -2.32 27.23 -28.44
C GLU A 486 -1.16 27.03 -29.41
N ARG A 487 -0.21 26.12 -29.11
CA ARG A 487 0.91 25.80 -30.02
C ARG A 487 0.50 24.87 -31.16
N VAL A 488 -0.45 23.98 -30.90
CA VAL A 488 -0.91 22.97 -31.86
C VAL A 488 -1.96 23.56 -32.82
N SER A 489 -2.82 24.46 -32.34
CA SER A 489 -3.80 25.22 -33.15
C SER A 489 -3.12 26.16 -34.15
#